data_AF-A0A939AGD2-F1
#
_entry.id   AF-A0A939AGD2-F1
#
_cell.length_a   1.000
_cell.length_b   1.000
_cell.length_c   1.000
_cell.angle_alpha   90.00
_cell.angle_beta   90.00
_cell.angle_gamma   90.00
#
_symmetry.space_group_name_H-M   'P 1'
#
loop_
_entity.id
_entity.type
_entity.pdbx_description
1 polymer ?
#
loop_
_entity_poly.entity_id
_entity_poly.type
_entity_poly.pdbx_seq_one_letter_code
_entity_poly.pdbx_strand_id
1 'polypeptide(L)' 'MCDSADGNYVWSVREQGSGRPICSPEGYPFSFSCEEDARTFAARYPPGSVTIVRAQEPGYLR' A
#
# COMPACT_ATOMS: atom_id res chain seq x y z
N MET A 1 -12.21 -8.26 9.45
CA MET A 1 -11.05 -9.10 9.84
C MET A 1 -9.98 -8.82 8.82
N CYS A 2 -8.91 -8.12 9.19
CA CYS A 2 -7.78 -7.87 8.30
C CYS A 2 -7.05 -9.20 8.09
N ASP A 3 -7.36 -9.87 6.98
CA ASP A 3 -6.78 -11.16 6.63
C ASP A 3 -5.41 -10.92 5.97
N SER A 4 -4.44 -10.53 6.80
CA SER A 4 -3.01 -10.52 6.44
C SER A 4 -2.35 -11.87 6.76
N ALA A 5 -3.14 -12.86 7.21
CA ALA A 5 -2.64 -14.13 7.73
C ALA A 5 -2.42 -15.20 6.63
N ASP A 6 -3.04 -15.05 5.44
CA ASP A 6 -2.96 -16.05 4.36
C ASP A 6 -1.76 -15.86 3.40
N GLY A 7 -0.85 -14.93 3.70
CA GLY A 7 0.40 -14.80 2.95
C GLY A 7 1.06 -13.45 3.18
N ASN A 8 2.36 -13.39 2.91
CA ASN A 8 3.22 -12.20 3.01
C ASN A 8 2.80 -11.06 2.05
N TYR A 9 1.56 -10.63 2.13
CA TYR A 9 0.97 -9.62 1.29
C TYR A 9 0.69 -8.38 2.11
N VAL A 10 1.05 -7.24 1.54
CA VAL A 10 0.67 -5.92 2.02
C VAL A 10 -0.10 -5.20 0.94
N TRP A 11 -0.83 -4.19 1.33
CA TRP A 11 -1.45 -3.21 0.47
C TRP A 11 -0.50 -2.03 0.31
N SER A 12 -0.14 -1.72 -0.93
CA SER A 12 0.72 -0.59 -1.27
C SER A 12 -0.09 0.45 -2.03
N VAL A 13 0.12 1.72 -1.70
CA VAL A 13 -0.49 2.85 -2.42
C VAL A 13 0.53 3.35 -3.44
N ARG A 14 0.11 3.45 -4.69
CA ARG A 14 0.97 3.79 -5.83
C ARG A 14 0.38 4.93 -6.64
N GLU A 15 1.21 5.77 -7.23
CA GLU A 15 0.75 6.80 -8.17
C GLU A 15 0.12 6.15 -9.40
N GLN A 16 -1.04 6.63 -9.83
CA GLN A 16 -1.78 6.04 -10.95
C GLN A 16 -1.05 6.24 -12.30
N GLY A 17 -0.33 7.34 -12.48
CA GLY A 17 0.38 7.64 -13.74
C GLY A 17 1.73 6.93 -13.87
N SER A 18 2.49 6.81 -12.78
CA SER A 18 3.86 6.26 -12.79
C SER A 18 3.92 4.80 -12.30
N GLY A 19 2.91 4.32 -11.58
CA GLY A 19 2.91 3.02 -10.91
C GLY A 19 3.93 2.93 -9.76
N ARG A 20 4.57 4.05 -9.39
CA ARG A 20 5.58 4.09 -8.33
C ARG A 20 4.89 4.09 -6.96
N PRO A 21 5.48 3.43 -5.96
CA PRO A 21 4.96 3.51 -4.60
C PRO A 21 5.03 4.93 -4.08
N ILE A 22 3.99 5.32 -3.34
CA ILE A 22 4.04 6.52 -2.52
C ILE A 22 5.01 6.23 -1.38
N CYS A 23 6.05 7.05 -1.26
CA CYS A 23 7.06 6.91 -0.22
C CYS A 23 6.91 7.97 0.88
N SER A 24 7.37 7.63 2.07
CA SER A 24 7.62 8.58 3.15
C SER A 24 8.72 9.58 2.73
N PRO A 25 8.87 10.71 3.44
CA PRO A 25 9.97 11.66 3.19
C PRO A 25 11.37 11.03 3.27
N GLU A 26 11.51 9.93 4.01
CA GLU A 26 12.75 9.16 4.14
C GLU A 26 12.98 8.18 2.98
N GLY A 27 12.02 8.04 2.06
CA GLY A 27 12.13 7.23 0.85
C GLY A 27 11.54 5.81 0.96
N TYR A 28 10.93 5.45 2.09
CA TYR A 28 10.34 4.12 2.28
C TYR A 28 8.91 4.06 1.74
N PRO A 29 8.54 3.02 0.96
CA PRO A 29 7.19 2.89 0.43
C PRO A 29 6.16 2.67 1.54
N PHE A 30 4.99 3.29 1.45
CA PHE A 30 3.88 2.99 2.37
C PHE A 30 3.28 1.62 2.04
N SER A 31 3.22 0.78 3.07
CA SER A 31 2.65 -0.57 3.05
C SER A 31 1.70 -0.76 4.23
N PHE A 32 0.56 -1.40 3.99
CA PHE A 32 -0.47 -1.63 4.99
C PHE A 32 -0.81 -3.12 5.04
N SER A 33 -0.97 -3.68 6.23
CA SER A 33 -1.44 -5.05 6.38
C SER A 33 -2.94 -5.18 6.04
N CYS A 34 -3.72 -4.10 6.23
CA CYS A 34 -5.15 -4.06 5.94
C CYS A 34 -5.49 -3.20 4.71
N GLU A 35 -6.44 -3.66 3.91
CA GLU A 35 -6.91 -2.93 2.73
C GLU A 35 -7.62 -1.61 3.13
N GLU A 36 -8.39 -1.64 4.22
CA GLU A 36 -9.16 -0.49 4.70
C GLU A 36 -8.25 0.67 5.13
N ASP A 37 -7.11 0.37 5.75
CA ASP A 37 -6.08 1.36 6.08
C ASP A 37 -5.47 1.98 4.82
N ALA A 38 -5.15 1.15 3.81
CA ALA A 38 -4.65 1.63 2.53
C ALA A 38 -5.69 2.51 1.80
N ARG A 39 -6.98 2.17 1.88
CA ARG A 39 -8.09 3.00 1.35
C ARG A 39 -8.20 4.33 2.08
N THR A 40 -8.12 4.32 3.40
CA THR A 40 -8.15 5.53 4.23
C THR A 40 -6.96 6.44 3.93
N PHE A 41 -5.78 5.87 3.69
CA PHE A 41 -4.61 6.61 3.28
C PHE A 41 -4.74 7.18 1.86
N ALA A 42 -5.20 6.36 0.91
CA ALA A 42 -5.44 6.78 -0.47
C ALA A 42 -6.47 7.91 -0.59
N ALA A 43 -7.47 7.96 0.29
CA ALA A 43 -8.48 9.03 0.33
C ALA A 43 -7.90 10.42 0.65
N ARG A 44 -6.64 10.51 1.12
CA ARG A 44 -5.93 11.79 1.33
C ARG A 44 -5.43 12.41 0.02
N TYR A 45 -5.42 11.63 -1.05
CA TYR A 45 -4.97 12.05 -2.38
C TYR A 45 -6.16 12.41 -3.26
N PRO A 46 -5.96 13.26 -4.30
CA PRO A 46 -7.03 13.57 -5.22
C PRO A 46 -7.54 12.29 -5.92
N PRO A 47 -8.84 12.21 -6.24
CA PRO A 47 -9.41 11.05 -6.91
C PRO A 47 -8.69 10.79 -8.24
N GLY A 48 -8.31 9.54 -8.49
CA GLY A 48 -7.58 9.14 -9.69
C GLY A 48 -6.09 9.50 -9.69
N SER A 49 -5.53 9.96 -8.57
CA SER A 49 -4.08 10.21 -8.45
C SER A 49 -3.30 8.99 -7.97
N VAL A 50 -3.95 8.10 -7.22
CA VAL A 50 -3.33 6.92 -6.63
C VAL A 50 -4.21 5.68 -6.80
N THR A 51 -3.56 4.52 -6.80
CA THR A 51 -4.19 3.21 -6.83
C THR A 51 -3.66 2.35 -5.68
N ILE A 52 -4.51 1.44 -5.20
CA ILE A 52 -4.18 0.50 -4.13
C ILE A 52 -3.92 -0.85 -4.79
N VAL A 53 -2.76 -1.42 -4.53
CA VAL A 53 -2.38 -2.73 -5.06
C VAL A 53 -2.01 -3.68 -3.94
N ARG A 54 -2.37 -4.94 -4.09
CA ARG A 54 -1.85 -6.02 -3.25
C ARG A 54 -0.45 -6.38 -3.75
N ALA A 55 0.55 -6.21 -2.91
CA ALA A 55 1.95 -6.50 -3.20
C ALA A 55 2.44 -7.62 -2.28
N GLN A 56 3.24 -8.55 -2.82
CA GLN A 56 3.90 -9.57 -2.02
C GLN A 56 5.22 -9.00 -1.50
N GLU A 57 5.37 -8.86 -0.19
CA GLU A 57 6.61 -8.39 0.44
C GLU A 57 7.38 -9.60 0.96
N PRO A 58 8.50 -10.02 0.35
CA PRO A 58 9.27 -11.18 0.81
C PRO A 58 10.00 -10.97 2.15
N GLY A 59 9.66 -9.94 2.93
CA GLY A 59 10.33 -9.57 4.19
C GLY A 59 9.42 -9.17 5.35
N TYR A 60 8.08 -9.25 5.22
CA TYR A 60 7.16 -8.82 6.29
C TYR A 60 7.10 -9.79 7.50
N LEU A 61 7.68 -11.00 7.37
CA LEU A 61 7.77 -12.02 8.43
C LEU A 61 9.23 -12.39 8.76
N ARG A 62 10.11 -11.41 9.03
CA ARG A 62 11.47 -11.72 9.50
C ARG A 62 11.85 -10.97 10.76
#